data_AF-A0A9C9JSS7-F1
#
_entry.id   AF-A0A9C9JSS7-F1
#
_cell.length_a   1.000
_cell.length_b   1.000
_cell.length_c   1.000
_cell.angle_alpha   90.00
_cell.angle_beta   90.00
_cell.angle_gamma   90.00
#
_symmetry.space_group_name_H-M   'P 1'
#
loop_
_entity.id
_entity.type
_entity.pdbx_description
1 polymer ?
#
loop_
_entity_poly.entity_id
_entity_poly.type
_entity_poly.pdbx_seq_one_letter_code
_entity_poly.pdbx_strand_id
1 'polypeptide(L)' 'MDFERFESLAQPGHIVPVYRKYNADFITPVMAYLKMREKGKYSFLLESVVRGEELGRYSFLGQAPYLI' A
#
# COMPACT_ATOMS: atom_id res chain seq x y z
N MET A 1 -0.23 9.48 -12.54
CA MET A 1 0.95 10.35 -12.67
C MET A 1 1.64 9.94 -13.95
N ASP A 2 1.77 10.88 -14.88
CA ASP A 2 2.63 10.70 -16.04
C ASP A 2 4.10 10.97 -15.67
N PHE A 3 4.99 10.67 -16.62
CA PHE A 3 6.43 10.76 -16.41
C PHE A 3 6.88 12.21 -16.22
N GLU A 4 6.37 13.14 -17.04
CA GLU A 4 6.69 14.57 -16.94
C GLU A 4 6.34 15.14 -15.55
N ARG A 5 5.18 14.77 -15.01
CA ARG A 5 4.79 15.18 -13.66
C ARG A 5 5.70 14.57 -12.59
N PHE A 6 6.11 13.32 -12.74
CA PHE A 6 7.06 12.70 -11.81
C PHE A 6 8.40 13.44 -11.82
N GLU A 7 8.98 13.70 -12.99
CA GLU A 7 10.25 14.42 -13.12
C GLU A 7 10.20 15.80 -12.47
N SER A 8 9.09 16.53 -12.66
CA SER A 8 8.94 17.85 -12.03
C SER A 8 8.96 17.81 -10.50
N LEU A 9 8.48 16.71 -9.91
CA LEU A 9 8.38 16.51 -8.45
C LEU A 9 9.63 15.88 -7.85
N ALA A 10 10.42 15.15 -8.64
CA ALA A 10 11.59 14.37 -8.24
C ALA A 10 12.83 15.25 -7.99
N GLN A 11 12.68 16.26 -7.13
CA GLN A 11 13.76 17.15 -6.73
C GLN A 11 14.61 16.52 -5.61
N PRO A 12 15.88 16.96 -5.43
CA PRO A 12 16.74 16.46 -4.36
C PRO A 12 16.07 16.53 -2.98
N GLY A 13 16.06 15.40 -2.26
CA GLY A 13 15.46 15.30 -0.92
C GLY A 13 13.95 15.01 -0.90
N HIS A 14 13.28 14.91 -2.05
CA HIS A 14 11.85 14.59 -2.12
C HIS A 14 11.60 13.08 -2.28
N ILE A 15 10.58 12.57 -1.60
CA ILE A 15 10.01 11.24 -1.85
C ILE A 15 8.73 11.42 -2.65
N VAL A 16 8.71 10.94 -3.88
CA VAL A 16 7.56 11.06 -4.78
C VAL A 16 6.81 9.72 -4.87
N PRO A 17 5.59 9.60 -4.31
CA PRO A 17 4.83 8.36 -4.37
C PRO A 17 4.28 8.12 -5.78
N VAL A 18 4.69 7.03 -6.40
CA VAL A 18 4.12 6.55 -7.68
C VAL A 18 3.02 5.55 -7.36
N TYR A 19 1.78 5.86 -7.75
CA TYR A 19 0.65 4.99 -7.47
C TYR A 19 -0.39 5.00 -8.59
N ARG A 20 -1.25 3.98 -8.57
CA ARG A 20 -2.47 3.88 -9.37
C ARG A 20 -3.62 3.44 -8.47
N LYS A 21 -4.82 3.94 -8.76
CA LYS A 21 -6.05 3.52 -8.08
C LYS A 21 -6.76 2.48 -8.94
N TYR A 22 -7.30 1.45 -8.31
CA TYR A 22 -8.08 0.39 -8.94
C TYR A 22 -9.41 0.25 -8.18
N ASN A 23 -10.46 -0.17 -8.87
CA ASN A 23 -11.68 -0.64 -8.21
C ASN A 23 -11.39 -1.98 -7.54
N ALA A 24 -11.78 -2.11 -6.28
CA ALA A 24 -11.44 -3.25 -5.43
C ALA A 24 -12.66 -3.76 -4.66
N ASP A 25 -13.87 -3.53 -5.19
CA ASP A 25 -15.15 -3.79 -4.52
C ASP A 25 -15.31 -5.26 -4.05
N PHE A 26 -14.62 -6.19 -4.71
CA PHE A 26 -14.62 -7.62 -4.38
C PHE A 26 -13.36 -8.10 -3.65
N ILE A 27 -12.46 -7.19 -3.28
CA ILE A 27 -11.18 -7.52 -2.64
C ILE A 27 -11.24 -7.04 -1.18
N THR A 28 -11.19 -7.99 -0.25
CA THR A 28 -10.98 -7.67 1.17
C THR A 28 -9.50 -7.40 1.43
N PRO A 29 -9.14 -6.64 2.49
CA PRO A 29 -7.74 -6.36 2.81
C PRO A 29 -6.87 -7.61 2.96
N VAL A 30 -7.39 -8.65 3.61
CA VAL A 30 -6.71 -9.96 3.74
C VAL A 30 -6.48 -10.59 2.36
N MET A 31 -7.48 -10.58 1.47
CA MET A 31 -7.30 -11.10 0.10
C MET A 31 -6.24 -10.32 -0.68
N ALA A 32 -6.20 -8.98 -0.56
CA ALA A 32 -5.17 -8.16 -1.19
C ALA A 32 -3.77 -8.52 -0.67
N TYR A 33 -3.62 -8.64 0.65
CA TYR A 33 -2.35 -9.04 1.28
C TYR A 33 -1.88 -10.42 0.82
N LEU A 34 -2.77 -11.41 0.79
CA LEU A 34 -2.45 -12.77 0.34
C LEU A 34 -2.01 -12.81 -1.12
N LYS A 35 -2.62 -11.98 -1.99
CA LYS A 35 -2.28 -11.89 -3.42
C LYS A 35 -0.95 -11.17 -3.66
N MET A 36 -0.62 -10.17 -2.85
CA MET A 36 0.59 -9.37 -3.05
C MET A 36 1.81 -10.02 -2.41
N ARG A 37 1.71 -10.50 -1.16
CA ARG A 37 2.87 -10.97 -0.38
C ARG A 37 3.73 -11.99 -1.15
N GLU A 38 5.03 -11.83 -1.07
CA GLU A 38 6.00 -12.78 -1.61
C GLU A 38 6.46 -13.68 -0.48
N LYS A 39 6.30 -14.99 -0.67
CA LYS A 39 6.70 -15.98 0.32
C LYS A 39 8.20 -15.88 0.58
N GLY A 40 8.59 -15.84 1.85
CA GLY A 40 10.00 -15.74 2.24
C GLY A 40 10.56 -14.32 2.29
N LYS A 41 9.76 -13.28 2.02
CA LYS A 41 10.13 -11.87 2.23
C LYS A 41 9.29 -11.22 3.33
N TYR A 42 9.86 -10.21 3.97
CA TYR A 42 9.16 -9.40 4.96
C TYR A 42 7.94 -8.72 4.33
N SER A 43 6.81 -8.80 5.00
CA SER A 43 5.54 -8.20 4.58
C SER A 43 4.65 -7.94 5.78
N PHE A 44 3.70 -7.03 5.63
CA PHE A 44 2.75 -6.68 6.70
C PHE A 44 1.37 -6.37 6.13
N LEU A 45 0.36 -6.55 6.98
CA LEU A 45 -1.00 -6.04 6.84
C LEU A 45 -1.36 -5.37 8.17
N LEU A 46 -1.73 -4.09 8.11
CA LEU A 46 -2.17 -3.28 9.24
C LEU A 46 -3.63 -2.89 9.00
N GLU A 47 -4.48 -3.29 9.92
CA GLU A 47 -5.91 -2.95 9.92
C GLU A 47 -6.23 -2.16 11.18
N SER A 48 -7.05 -1.13 11.03
CA SER A 48 -7.56 -0.37 12.17
C SER A 48 -8.93 -0.93 12.57
N VAL A 49 -9.25 -0.92 13.86
CA VAL A 49 -10.57 -1.27 14.38
C VAL A 49 -11.11 -0.06 15.14
N VAL A 50 -12.31 0.40 14.79
CA VAL A 50 -13.02 1.44 15.52
C VAL A 50 -14.01 0.75 16.45
N ARG A 51 -13.87 0.96 17.76
CA ARG A 51 -14.75 0.41 18.82
C ARG A 51 -15.15 -1.06 18.60
N GLY A 52 -14.21 -1.97 18.88
CA GLY A 52 -14.49 -3.39 19.12
C GLY A 52 -14.69 -4.24 17.86
N GLU A 53 -15.49 -3.78 16.89
CA GLU A 53 -15.95 -4.67 15.79
C GLU A 53 -16.03 -4.01 14.41
N GLU A 54 -15.98 -2.67 14.30
CA GLU A 54 -15.99 -2.01 12.99
C GLU A 54 -14.58 -1.89 12.41
N LEU A 55 -14.40 -2.40 11.18
CA LEU A 55 -13.18 -2.17 10.42
C LEU A 55 -13.01 -0.67 10.15
N GLY A 56 -11.80 -0.18 10.39
CA GLY A 56 -11.41 1.17 10.04
C GLY A 56 -11.51 1.41 8.54
N ARG A 57 -11.62 2.68 8.15
CA ARG A 57 -11.83 3.09 6.75
C ARG A 57 -10.70 2.66 5.79
N TYR A 58 -9.50 2.38 6.33
CA TYR A 58 -8.32 2.03 5.55
C TYR A 58 -7.56 0.86 6.19
N SER A 59 -7.10 -0.04 5.32
CA SER A 59 -6.08 -1.05 5.66
C SER A 59 -4.82 -0.74 4.85
N PHE A 60 -3.65 -0.95 5.47
CA PHE A 60 -2.34 -0.73 4.84
C PHE A 60 -1.62 -2.06 4.71
N LEU A 61 -1.04 -2.33 3.56
CA LEU A 61 -0.22 -3.52 3.35
C LEU A 61 1.09 -3.14 2.68
N GLY A 62 2.15 -3.89 2.99
CA GLY A 62 3.48 -3.68 2.44
C GLY A 62 4.20 -5.01 2.26
N GLN A 63 5.14 -5.03 1.33
CA GLN A 63 5.88 -6.22 0.93
C GLN A 63 7.28 -5.82 0.49
N ALA A 64 8.26 -6.66 0.83
CA ALA A 64 9.65 -6.52 0.42
C ALA A 64 10.20 -5.10 0.66
N PRO A 65 10.15 -4.58 1.90
CA PRO A 65 10.74 -3.30 2.21
C PRO A 65 12.23 -3.30 1.84
N TYR A 66 12.71 -2.18 1.32
CA TYR A 66 14.11 -2.04 0.90
C TYR A 66 15.09 -2.05 2.09
N LEU A 67 14.65 -1.56 3.25
CA LEU A 67 15.43 -1.49 4.48
C LEU A 67 14.62 -2.11 5.63
N ILE A 68 15.29 -2.91 6.47
CA ILE A 68 14.73 -3.62 7.63
C ILE A 68 15.60 -3.31 8.84
#